data_AF-A0A1K0J6S9-F1
#
_entry.id   AF-A0A1K0J6S9-F1
#
_cell.length_a   1.000
_cell.length_b   1.000
_cell.length_c   1.000
_cell.angle_alpha   90.00
_cell.angle_beta   90.00
_cell.angle_gamma   90.00
#
_symmetry.space_group_name_H-M   'P 1'
#
loop_
_entity.id
_entity.type
_entity.pdbx_description
1 polymer ?
#
loop_
_entity_poly.entity_id
_entity_poly.type
_entity_poly.pdbx_seq_one_letter_code
_entity_poly.pdbx_strand_id
1 'polypeptide(L)'
;MLIDKPLRSGQQVYAQGDVVILDVVSYGAEVIAEGNIHIYAPLRGRALAGVKGNTGARIFSTCMEPELISIAGIYRTAEQTLPADVLGKTAQVRLADEKLILEALRLK
;
A
#
# COMPACT_ATOMS: atom_id res chain seq x y z
N MET A 1 -10.03 5.26 8.85
CA MET A 1 -10.23 4.03 9.66
C MET A 1 -8.90 3.60 10.25
N LEU A 2 -8.88 3.13 11.49
CA LEU A 2 -7.67 2.64 12.17
C LEU A 2 -7.76 1.11 12.36
N ILE A 3 -6.69 0.39 12.06
CA ILE A 3 -6.52 -1.03 12.37
C ILE A 3 -5.21 -1.21 13.14
N ASP A 4 -5.29 -1.73 14.35
CA ASP A 4 -4.17 -1.87 15.30
C ASP A 4 -3.83 -3.33 15.61
N LYS A 5 -4.30 -4.25 14.76
CA LYS A 5 -4.09 -5.70 14.85
C LYS A 5 -3.59 -6.25 13.52
N PRO A 6 -2.89 -7.40 13.50
CA PRO A 6 -2.33 -7.92 12.27
C PRO A 6 -3.43 -8.37 11.31
N LEU A 7 -3.27 -8.03 10.03
CA LEU A 7 -4.08 -8.58 8.94
C LEU A 7 -3.43 -9.88 8.47
N ARG A 8 -4.18 -10.98 8.58
CA ARG A 8 -3.73 -12.33 8.23
C ARG A 8 -4.25 -12.73 6.85
N SER A 9 -3.64 -13.78 6.29
CA SER A 9 -4.02 -14.35 5.00
C SER A 9 -5.54 -14.58 4.91
N GLY A 10 -6.14 -14.19 3.79
CA GLY A 10 -7.58 -14.28 3.54
C GLY A 10 -8.41 -13.18 4.19
N GLN A 11 -7.84 -12.32 5.02
CA GLN A 11 -8.56 -11.17 5.57
C GLN A 11 -8.55 -10.01 4.58
N GLN A 12 -9.70 -9.34 4.47
CA GLN A 12 -9.87 -8.12 3.69
C GLN A 12 -10.38 -7.00 4.58
N VAL A 13 -9.84 -5.81 4.38
CA VAL A 13 -10.27 -4.57 5.02
C VAL A 13 -10.69 -3.57 3.93
N TYR A 14 -11.86 -2.97 4.08
CA TYR A 14 -12.39 -1.94 3.18
C TYR A 14 -12.62 -0.62 3.92
N ALA A 15 -12.12 0.49 3.37
CA ALA A 15 -12.28 1.84 3.91
C ALA A 15 -12.91 2.77 2.87
N GLN A 16 -13.99 3.48 3.22
CA GLN A 16 -14.59 4.55 2.39
C GLN A 16 -13.73 5.83 2.29
N GLY A 17 -12.61 5.89 3.01
CA GLY A 17 -11.68 7.01 2.98
C GLY A 17 -10.28 6.49 3.26
N ASP A 18 -9.50 7.23 4.04
CA ASP A 18 -8.15 6.81 4.39
C ASP A 18 -8.17 5.67 5.42
N VAL A 19 -7.19 4.76 5.32
CA VAL A 19 -6.95 3.69 6.29
C VAL A 19 -5.53 3.79 6.85
N VAL A 20 -5.43 3.63 8.17
CA VAL A 20 -4.18 3.57 8.91
C VAL A 20 -4.09 2.19 9.55
N ILE A 21 -2.99 1.49 9.34
CA ILE A 21 -2.70 0.17 9.87
C ILE A 21 -1.41 0.24 10.68
N LEU A 22 -1.46 -0.20 11.94
CA LEU A 22 -0.32 -0.16 12.87
C LEU A 22 0.40 -1.50 13.03
N ASP A 23 -0.06 -2.54 12.33
CA ASP A 23 0.47 -3.89 12.43
C ASP A 23 0.60 -4.54 11.04
N VAL A 24 1.24 -5.70 10.98
CA VAL A 24 1.63 -6.38 9.74
C VAL A 24 0.42 -6.68 8.84
N VAL A 25 0.60 -6.42 7.55
CA VAL A 25 -0.30 -6.90 6.50
C VAL A 25 0.35 -8.12 5.86
N SER A 26 -0.12 -9.30 6.22
CA SER A 26 0.48 -10.58 5.82
C SER A 26 0.19 -10.94 4.36
N TYR A 27 0.97 -11.88 3.82
CA TYR A 27 0.69 -12.52 2.53
C TYR A 27 -0.77 -13.01 2.44
N GLY A 28 -1.42 -12.75 1.31
CA GLY A 28 -2.82 -13.06 1.09
C GLY A 28 -3.84 -12.17 1.82
N ALA A 29 -3.40 -11.18 2.61
CA ALA A 29 -4.29 -10.17 3.17
C ALA A 29 -4.50 -9.00 2.20
N GLU A 30 -5.65 -8.33 2.30
CA GLU A 30 -6.03 -7.22 1.42
C GLU A 30 -6.44 -5.97 2.19
N VAL A 31 -5.89 -4.85 1.76
CA VAL A 31 -6.27 -3.51 2.23
C VAL A 31 -6.82 -2.73 1.06
N ILE A 32 -8.07 -2.30 1.17
CA ILE A 32 -8.79 -1.57 0.13
C ILE A 32 -9.26 -0.24 0.71
N ALA A 33 -8.93 0.86 0.02
CA ALA A 33 -9.32 2.20 0.44
C ALA A 33 -9.75 3.06 -0.75
N GLU A 34 -10.80 3.86 -0.57
CA GLU A 34 -11.17 4.92 -1.51
C GLU A 34 -10.22 6.13 -1.43
N GLY A 35 -9.57 6.29 -0.28
CA GLY A 35 -8.53 7.28 -0.04
C GLY A 35 -7.12 6.70 0.00
N ASN A 36 -6.29 7.24 0.89
CA ASN A 36 -4.92 6.82 1.12
C ASN A 36 -4.84 5.56 2.00
N ILE A 37 -3.75 4.82 1.84
CA ILE A 37 -3.39 3.70 2.71
C ILE A 37 -2.09 4.05 3.44
N HIS A 38 -2.11 3.99 4.76
CA HIS A 38 -0.95 4.17 5.62
C HIS A 38 -0.71 2.88 6.39
N ILE A 39 0.46 2.26 6.21
CA ILE A 39 0.84 1.04 6.92
C ILE A 39 2.13 1.34 7.69
N TYR A 40 2.04 1.44 9.00
CA TYR A 40 3.19 1.66 9.87
C TYR A 40 3.79 0.34 10.35
N ALA A 41 3.83 -0.65 9.45
CA ALA A 41 4.34 -2.01 9.64
C ALA A 41 4.71 -2.63 8.27
N PRO A 42 5.23 -3.87 8.21
CA PRO A 42 5.46 -4.53 6.92
C PRO A 42 4.17 -4.72 6.11
N LEU A 43 4.19 -4.21 4.88
CA LEU A 43 3.18 -4.49 3.85
C LEU A 43 3.70 -5.67 3.01
N ARG A 44 3.20 -6.88 3.27
CA ARG A 44 3.49 -8.11 2.49
C ARG A 44 2.33 -8.55 1.62
N GLY A 45 1.10 -8.27 2.05
CA GLY A 45 -0.12 -8.55 1.28
C GLY A 45 -0.36 -7.54 0.15
N ARG A 46 -1.64 -7.28 -0.11
CA ARG A 46 -2.12 -6.42 -1.20
C ARG A 46 -2.67 -5.11 -0.66
N ALA A 47 -2.33 -3.99 -1.31
CA ALA A 47 -2.84 -2.67 -0.98
C ALA A 47 -3.43 -1.97 -2.23
N LEU A 48 -4.71 -1.63 -2.17
CA LEU A 48 -5.48 -1.02 -3.25
C LEU A 48 -6.04 0.32 -2.78
N ALA A 49 -5.38 1.41 -3.15
CA ALA A 49 -5.77 2.77 -2.80
C ALA A 49 -6.54 3.43 -3.94
N GLY A 50 -7.35 4.44 -3.60
CA GLY A 50 -8.10 5.20 -4.59
C GLY A 50 -9.07 4.38 -5.42
N VAL A 51 -9.67 3.31 -4.88
CA VAL A 51 -10.44 2.33 -5.68
C VAL A 51 -11.69 2.89 -6.38
N LYS A 52 -12.12 4.11 -6.03
CA LYS A 52 -13.17 4.85 -6.72
C LYS A 52 -12.64 5.80 -7.81
N GLY A 53 -11.44 5.55 -8.32
CA GLY A 53 -10.81 6.37 -9.35
C GLY A 53 -10.05 7.59 -8.82
N ASN A 54 -9.71 7.62 -7.53
CA ASN A 54 -8.90 8.68 -6.96
C ASN A 54 -7.43 8.50 -7.33
N THR A 55 -7.01 9.12 -8.43
CA THR A 55 -5.62 9.11 -8.93
C THR A 55 -4.64 9.84 -8.01
N GLY A 56 -5.13 10.70 -7.11
CA GLY A 56 -4.33 11.41 -6.12
C GLY A 56 -4.03 10.60 -4.85
N ALA A 57 -4.63 9.43 -4.70
CA ALA A 57 -4.39 8.56 -3.55
C ALA A 57 -2.95 8.05 -3.50
N ARG A 58 -2.48 7.75 -2.28
CA ARG A 58 -1.13 7.24 -2.04
C ARG A 58 -1.15 6.02 -1.13
N ILE A 59 -0.11 5.21 -1.24
CA ILE A 59 0.18 4.11 -0.31
C ILE A 59 1.50 4.43 0.37
N PHE A 60 1.51 4.39 1.69
CA PHE A 60 2.71 4.56 2.51
C PHE A 60 2.96 3.30 3.31
N SER A 61 4.22 2.86 3.36
CA SER A 61 4.64 1.77 4.25
C SER A 61 5.96 2.08 4.92
N THR A 62 6.15 1.66 6.18
CA THR A 62 7.46 1.67 6.83
C THR A 62 8.37 0.54 6.35
N CYS A 63 7.79 -0.52 5.78
CA CYS A 63 8.49 -1.63 5.14
C CYS A 63 7.69 -2.13 3.93
N MET A 64 8.16 -1.78 2.72
CA MET A 64 7.49 -2.04 1.45
C MET A 64 7.92 -3.39 0.83
N GLU A 65 7.11 -4.43 1.04
CA GLU A 65 7.30 -5.78 0.48
C GLU A 65 6.01 -6.37 -0.17
N PRO A 66 5.18 -5.57 -0.89
CA PRO A 66 3.83 -5.99 -1.28
C PRO A 66 3.81 -7.12 -2.31
N GLU A 67 2.83 -8.01 -2.17
CA GLU A 67 2.36 -8.89 -3.26
C GLU A 67 1.81 -8.07 -4.44
N LEU A 68 1.04 -7.03 -4.12
CA LEU A 68 0.40 -6.14 -5.09
C LEU A 68 0.16 -4.76 -4.48
N ILE A 69 0.40 -3.72 -5.28
CA ILE A 69 0.00 -2.34 -5.00
C ILE A 69 -0.83 -1.81 -6.16
N SER A 70 -1.90 -1.06 -5.87
CA SER A 70 -2.76 -0.44 -6.87
C SER A 70 -3.19 0.96 -6.44
N ILE A 71 -3.21 1.89 -7.39
CA ILE A 71 -3.77 3.24 -7.23
C ILE A 71 -4.71 3.48 -8.40
N ALA A 72 -5.99 3.74 -8.10
CA ALA A 72 -7.01 4.04 -9.11
C ALA A 72 -7.11 3.00 -10.24
N GLY A 73 -6.89 1.73 -9.93
CA GLY A 73 -6.96 0.62 -10.88
C GLY A 73 -5.65 0.31 -11.62
N ILE A 74 -4.65 1.20 -11.58
CA ILE A 74 -3.31 0.89 -12.08
C ILE A 74 -2.55 0.11 -11.01
N TYR A 75 -2.06 -1.09 -11.36
CA TYR A 75 -1.44 -2.00 -10.41
C TYR A 75 -0.04 -2.45 -10.81
N ARG A 76 0.72 -2.89 -9.80
CA ARG A 76 2.02 -3.56 -9.95
C ARG A 76 2.07 -4.75 -9.00
N THR A 77 2.60 -5.88 -9.49
CA THR A 77 2.76 -7.14 -8.74
C THR A 77 4.21 -7.35 -8.28
N ALA A 78 4.39 -8.26 -7.33
CA ALA A 78 5.70 -8.65 -6.79
C ALA A 78 6.66 -9.30 -7.80
N GLU A 79 6.17 -9.75 -8.96
CA GLU A 79 7.01 -10.31 -10.03
C GLU A 79 8.05 -9.28 -10.55
N GLN A 80 7.73 -7.99 -10.42
CA GLN A 80 8.63 -6.92 -10.79
C GLN A 80 9.42 -6.44 -9.58
N THR A 81 10.69 -6.83 -9.49
CA THR A 81 11.61 -6.43 -8.43
C THR A 81 11.53 -4.93 -8.13
N LEU A 82 11.28 -4.61 -6.87
CA LEU A 82 11.23 -3.22 -6.40
C LEU A 82 12.63 -2.60 -6.40
N PRO A 83 12.73 -1.27 -6.59
CA PRO A 83 13.99 -0.56 -6.41
C PRO A 83 14.61 -0.86 -5.03
N ALA A 84 15.94 -0.89 -4.95
CA ALA A 84 16.66 -1.26 -3.72
C ALA A 84 16.43 -0.28 -2.56
N ASP A 85 16.09 0.97 -2.86
CA ASP A 85 15.73 2.01 -1.89
C ASP A 85 14.26 1.95 -1.44
N VAL A 86 13.47 1.07 -2.04
CA VAL A 86 12.05 0.83 -1.72
C VAL A 86 11.87 -0.50 -1.00
N LEU A 87 12.47 -1.59 -1.50
CA LEU A 87 12.25 -2.94 -0.98
C LEU A 87 12.61 -3.06 0.51
N GLY A 88 11.63 -3.40 1.34
CA GLY A 88 11.82 -3.53 2.79
C GLY A 88 12.17 -2.22 3.50
N LYS A 89 11.98 -1.07 2.84
CA LYS A 89 12.26 0.28 3.36
C LYS A 89 11.00 1.10 3.53
N THR A 90 11.15 2.23 4.20
CA THR A 90 10.10 3.24 4.33
C THR A 90 9.93 3.97 3.01
N ALA A 91 8.77 3.78 2.38
CA ALA A 91 8.52 4.19 1.01
C ALA A 91 7.09 4.66 0.80
N GLN A 92 6.88 5.39 -0.30
CA GLN A 92 5.56 5.75 -0.79
C GLN A 92 5.36 5.26 -2.23
N VAL A 93 4.10 5.03 -2.57
CA VAL A 93 3.62 4.79 -3.92
C VAL A 93 2.65 5.92 -4.27
N ARG A 94 2.83 6.50 -5.45
CA ARG A 94 1.91 7.50 -6.02
C ARG A 94 1.71 7.24 -7.51
N LEU A 95 0.62 7.74 -8.07
CA LEU A 95 0.40 7.76 -9.50
C LEU A 95 0.98 9.05 -10.11
N ALA A 96 1.68 8.94 -11.23
CA ALA A 96 2.04 10.07 -12.09
C ALA A 96 2.06 9.60 -13.55
N ASP A 97 1.40 10.35 -14.43
CA ASP A 97 1.28 10.03 -15.85
C ASP A 97 0.84 8.57 -16.09
N GLU A 98 -0.19 8.15 -15.35
CA GLU A 98 -0.76 6.78 -15.36
C GLU A 98 0.23 5.66 -14.98
N LYS A 99 1.36 6.01 -14.38
CA LYS A 99 2.38 5.07 -13.90
C LYS A 99 2.52 5.13 -12.40
N LEU A 100 2.68 3.97 -11.78
CA LEU A 100 3.03 3.89 -10.36
C LEU A 100 4.49 4.29 -10.19
N ILE A 101 4.71 5.35 -9.43
CA ILE A 101 6.03 5.79 -8.97
C ILE A 101 6.21 5.30 -7.54
N LEU A 102 7.27 4.53 -7.32
CA LEU A 102 7.67 4.02 -6.02
C LEU A 102 8.96 4.73 -5.63
N GLU A 103 8.97 5.38 -4.48
CA GLU A 103 10.10 6.20 -4.03
C GLU A 103 10.27 6.11 -2.51
N ALA A 104 11.51 6.20 -2.04
CA ALA A 104 11.80 6.25 -0.61
C ALA A 104 11.10 7.46 0.04
N LEU A 105 10.45 7.24 1.18
CA LEU A 105 9.79 8.29 1.94
C LEU A 105 10.80 8.89 2.91
N ARG A 106 11.34 10.06 2.56
CA ARG A 106 12.29 10.80 3.41
C ARG A 106 11.52 11.70 4.38
N LEU A 107 11.64 11.42 5.67
CA LEU A 107 11.18 12.33 6.72
C LEU A 107 12.11 13.54 6.76
N LYS A 108 11.55 14.74 6.86
CA LYS A 108 12.31 16.00 6.96
C LYS A 108 12.60 16.33 8.41
#